data_AF-A0A8S3BD61-F1
#
_entry.id   AF-A0A8S3BD61-F1
#
_cell.length_a   1.000
_cell.length_b   1.000
_cell.length_c   1.000
_cell.angle_alpha   90.00
_cell.angle_beta   90.00
_cell.angle_gamma   90.00
#
_symmetry.space_group_name_H-M   'P 1'
#
loop_
_entity.id
_entity.type
_entity.pdbx_description
1 polymer ?
#
loop_
_entity_poly.entity_id
_entity_poly.type
_entity_poly.pdbx_seq_one_letter_code
_entity_poly.pdbx_strand_id
1 'polypeptide(L)'
;PYQDGSLIFEVRLGDVMDLICPFYDEQQSYMTSELEQYDIYRVTEIEYENCNINLFGNDPLTRRVITCNSPYDVMKYTLNFRSYLPIPNGFEFRPNQTYYFLSTSSSHHQQCNKLKILVHDY
;
A
#
# COMPACT_ATOMS: atom_id res chain seq x y z
N PRO A 1 10.35 8.88 10.67
CA PRO A 1 9.66 8.05 9.64
C PRO A 1 8.63 8.82 8.79
N TYR A 2 8.14 9.99 9.24
CA TYR A 2 7.29 10.86 8.43
C TYR A 2 8.06 12.05 7.88
N GLN A 3 8.11 12.22 6.55
CA GLN A 3 8.56 13.45 5.89
C GLN A 3 7.50 13.87 4.88
N ASP A 4 7.05 15.13 4.94
CA ASP A 4 5.99 15.65 4.07
C ASP A 4 4.70 14.80 4.06
N GLY A 5 4.26 14.35 5.25
CA GLY A 5 3.09 13.48 5.39
C GLY A 5 3.28 12.04 4.88
N SER A 6 4.47 11.70 4.41
CA SER A 6 4.81 10.37 3.88
C SER A 6 5.48 9.48 4.91
N LEU A 7 4.96 8.28 5.10
CA LEU A 7 5.63 7.21 5.85
C LEU A 7 6.74 6.61 4.99
N ILE A 8 7.96 6.57 5.52
CA ILE A 8 9.15 6.07 4.80
C ILE A 8 9.68 4.82 5.49
N PHE A 9 9.88 3.76 4.70
CA PHE A 9 10.60 2.55 5.11
C PHE A 9 11.83 2.32 4.24
N GLU A 10 12.89 1.86 4.88
CA GLU A 10 14.09 1.38 4.21
C GLU A 10 14.18 -0.13 4.44
N VAL A 11 14.32 -0.89 3.37
CA VAL A 11 14.38 -2.35 3.37
C VAL A 11 15.54 -2.81 2.50
N ARG A 12 15.93 -4.07 2.61
CA ARG A 12 16.93 -4.68 1.73
C ARG A 12 16.29 -5.71 0.80
N LEU A 13 16.96 -6.02 -0.30
CA LEU A 13 16.61 -7.19 -1.08
C LEU A 13 16.63 -8.45 -0.20
N GLY A 14 15.60 -9.28 -0.33
CA GLY A 14 15.38 -10.46 0.51
C GLY A 14 14.47 -10.24 1.70
N ASP A 15 14.24 -8.98 2.11
CA ASP A 15 13.32 -8.66 3.20
C ASP A 15 11.86 -8.97 2.83
N VAL A 16 11.02 -8.99 3.87
CA VAL A 16 9.58 -9.21 3.78
C VAL A 16 8.86 -8.17 4.62
N MET A 17 7.77 -7.60 4.09
CA MET A 17 6.94 -6.64 4.81
C MET A 17 5.46 -6.96 4.61
N ASP A 18 4.70 -6.97 5.70
CA ASP A 18 3.25 -7.12 5.66
C ASP A 18 2.57 -5.74 5.67
N LEU A 19 1.72 -5.50 4.68
CA LEU A 19 0.73 -4.42 4.68
C LEU A 19 -0.54 -4.97 5.31
N ILE A 20 -0.94 -4.43 6.46
CA ILE A 20 -2.05 -4.96 7.27
C ILE A 20 -3.24 -3.98 7.18
N CYS A 21 -4.40 -4.51 6.84
CA CYS A 21 -5.64 -3.75 6.85
C CYS A 21 -6.09 -3.43 8.28
N PRO A 22 -6.84 -2.33 8.51
CA PRO A 22 -7.48 -2.09 9.80
C PRO A 22 -8.36 -3.28 10.20
N PHE A 23 -8.23 -3.71 11.46
CA PHE A 23 -9.00 -4.81 12.04
C PHE A 23 -9.73 -4.29 13.27
N TYR A 24 -11.04 -4.56 13.33
CA TYR A 24 -11.91 -4.15 14.43
C TYR A 24 -12.53 -5.40 15.04
N ASP A 25 -12.40 -5.55 16.36
CA ASP A 25 -13.12 -6.62 17.06
C ASP A 25 -14.64 -6.33 17.06
N GLU A 26 -15.46 -7.37 17.27
CA GLU A 26 -16.92 -7.24 17.29
C GLU A 26 -17.42 -6.24 18.36
N GLN A 27 -16.67 -6.04 19.45
CA GLN A 27 -17.03 -5.11 20.53
C GLN A 27 -16.78 -3.64 20.15
N GLN A 28 -15.83 -3.37 19.27
CA GLN A 28 -15.51 -2.04 18.75
C GLN A 28 -16.46 -1.60 17.64
N SER A 29 -17.13 -2.54 16.97
CA SER A 29 -18.04 -2.28 15.85
C SER A 29 -19.23 -1.37 16.18
N TYR A 30 -19.69 -1.36 17.43
CA TYR A 30 -20.84 -0.55 17.86
C TYR A 30 -20.51 0.95 18.03
N MET A 31 -19.22 1.31 18.03
CA MET A 31 -18.71 2.67 18.23
C MET A 31 -18.39 3.40 16.92
N THR A 32 -18.30 2.67 15.81
CA THR A 32 -17.94 3.22 14.49
C THR A 32 -19.13 3.07 13.53
N SER A 33 -19.95 4.11 13.41
CA SER A 33 -21.11 4.10 12.49
C SER A 33 -20.70 4.02 11.00
N GLU A 34 -19.41 4.13 10.69
CA GLU A 34 -18.82 3.89 9.38
C GLU A 34 -17.52 3.11 9.59
N LEU A 35 -17.51 1.79 9.35
CA LEU A 35 -16.26 1.04 9.25
C LEU A 35 -15.53 1.52 8.00
N GLU A 36 -14.42 2.24 8.19
CA GLU A 36 -13.64 2.77 7.07
C GLU A 36 -13.02 1.60 6.27
N GLN A 37 -13.38 1.49 4.99
CA GLN A 37 -12.74 0.55 4.08
C GLN A 37 -11.60 1.28 3.38
N TYR A 38 -10.46 0.61 3.25
CA TYR A 38 -9.28 1.16 2.58
C TYR A 38 -8.84 0.26 1.43
N ASP A 39 -8.51 0.86 0.30
CA ASP A 39 -7.77 0.19 -0.76
C ASP A 39 -6.33 0.70 -0.76
N ILE A 40 -5.36 -0.22 -0.92
CA ILE A 40 -3.95 0.14 -1.08
C ILE A 40 -3.53 -0.11 -2.52
N TYR A 41 -2.83 0.86 -3.11
CA TYR A 41 -2.34 0.83 -4.47
C TYR A 41 -0.82 1.02 -4.50
N ARG A 42 -0.14 0.27 -5.36
CA ARG A 42 1.17 0.67 -5.87
C ARG A 42 0.91 1.69 -6.96
N VAL A 43 1.68 2.77 -6.95
CA VAL A 43 1.52 3.90 -7.88
C VAL A 43 2.86 4.33 -8.45
N THR A 44 2.80 5.17 -9.47
CA THR A 44 3.97 5.90 -9.96
C THR A 44 4.37 7.03 -9.00
N GLU A 45 5.58 7.55 -9.15
CA GLU A 45 6.02 8.74 -8.40
C GLU A 45 5.13 9.96 -8.66
N ILE A 46 4.70 10.18 -9.90
CA ILE A 46 3.84 11.32 -10.26
C ILE A 46 2.48 11.22 -9.55
N GLU A 47 1.87 10.04 -9.53
CA GLU A 47 0.59 9.81 -8.84
C GLU A 47 0.74 9.96 -7.33
N TYR A 48 1.87 9.50 -6.78
CA TYR A 48 2.22 9.64 -5.37
C TYR A 48 2.35 11.11 -4.94
N GLU A 49 3.10 11.91 -5.70
CA GLU A 49 3.31 13.33 -5.40
C GLU A 49 1.98 14.09 -5.46
N ASN A 50 1.21 13.88 -6.52
CA ASN A 50 -0.08 14.56 -6.74
C ASN A 50 -1.24 14.01 -5.91
N CYS A 51 -1.03 12.89 -5.22
CA CYS A 51 -2.10 12.10 -4.62
C CYS A 51 -3.30 11.87 -5.56
N ASN A 52 -3.02 11.35 -6.74
CA ASN A 52 -4.07 11.08 -7.72
C ASN A 52 -3.76 9.78 -8.42
N ILE A 53 -4.56 8.75 -8.16
CA ILE A 53 -4.40 7.43 -8.76
C ILE A 53 -5.17 7.40 -10.07
N ASN A 54 -4.47 7.23 -11.20
CA ASN A 54 -5.09 7.16 -12.51
C ASN A 54 -5.47 5.70 -12.85
N LEU A 55 -6.57 5.22 -12.27
CA LEU A 55 -7.06 3.86 -12.50
C LEU A 55 -7.52 3.58 -13.94
N PHE A 56 -7.77 4.62 -14.75
CA PHE A 56 -8.10 4.51 -16.16
C PHE A 56 -6.87 4.55 -17.08
N GLY A 57 -5.69 4.75 -16.50
CA GLY A 57 -4.42 4.70 -17.21
C GLY A 57 -4.00 3.27 -17.53
N ASN A 58 -3.17 3.12 -18.56
CA ASN A 58 -2.57 1.83 -18.94
C ASN A 58 -1.17 1.63 -18.33
N ASP A 59 -0.81 2.39 -17.29
CA ASP A 59 0.51 2.27 -16.67
C ASP A 59 0.60 0.95 -15.90
N PRO A 60 1.51 0.03 -16.28
CA PRO A 60 1.63 -1.26 -15.61
C PRO A 60 2.13 -1.16 -14.16
N LEU A 61 2.66 -0.01 -13.72
CA LEU A 61 3.13 0.22 -12.35
C LEU A 61 1.97 0.51 -11.39
N THR A 62 0.90 1.15 -11.89
CA THR A 62 -0.28 1.51 -11.10
C THR A 62 -1.21 0.31 -10.95
N ARG A 63 -1.24 -0.30 -9.77
CA ARG A 63 -2.04 -1.51 -9.52
C ARG A 63 -2.54 -1.54 -8.09
N ARG A 64 -3.77 -2.04 -7.91
CA ARG A 64 -4.32 -2.34 -6.60
C ARG A 64 -3.55 -3.51 -5.97
N VAL A 65 -3.13 -3.33 -4.72
CA VAL A 65 -2.38 -4.31 -3.93
C VAL A 65 -3.33 -5.15 -3.10
N ILE A 66 -4.23 -4.50 -2.35
CA ILE A 66 -5.24 -5.15 -1.51
C ILE A 66 -6.45 -4.24 -1.35
N THR A 67 -7.64 -4.85 -1.26
CA THR A 67 -8.89 -4.21 -0.85
C THR A 67 -9.23 -4.67 0.56
N CYS A 68 -9.28 -3.75 1.52
CA CYS A 68 -9.63 -4.01 2.91
C CYS A 68 -11.15 -3.95 3.08
N ASN A 69 -11.85 -5.03 2.72
CA ASN A 69 -13.32 -5.12 2.78
C ASN A 69 -13.86 -6.06 3.87
N SER A 70 -13.00 -6.76 4.59
CA SER A 70 -13.38 -7.59 5.75
C SER A 70 -12.77 -7.01 7.03
N PRO A 71 -13.44 -6.04 7.69
CA PRO A 71 -12.91 -5.38 8.89
C PRO A 71 -12.82 -6.31 10.12
N TYR A 72 -13.49 -7.46 10.08
CA TYR A 72 -13.52 -8.47 11.14
C TYR A 72 -12.54 -9.62 10.90
N ASP A 73 -11.80 -9.60 9.78
CA ASP A 73 -10.75 -10.56 9.49
C ASP A 73 -9.40 -9.82 9.39
N VAL A 74 -8.33 -10.44 9.90
CA VAL A 74 -6.98 -9.88 9.70
C VAL A 74 -6.58 -10.08 8.24
N MET A 75 -6.84 -9.07 7.41
CA MET A 75 -6.42 -9.04 6.02
C MET A 75 -5.02 -8.43 5.90
N LYS A 76 -4.16 -9.07 5.12
CA LYS A 76 -2.81 -8.57 4.84
C LYS A 76 -2.31 -8.93 3.46
N TYR A 77 -1.41 -8.11 2.94
CA TYR A 77 -0.62 -8.41 1.75
C TYR A 77 0.87 -8.41 2.08
N THR A 78 1.57 -9.48 1.71
CA THR A 78 2.99 -9.64 2.00
C THR A 78 3.83 -9.23 0.80
N LEU A 79 4.54 -8.11 0.93
CA LEU A 79 5.57 -7.69 -0.01
C LEU A 79 6.84 -8.51 0.23
N ASN A 80 7.29 -9.18 -0.83
CA ASN A 80 8.55 -9.91 -0.84
C ASN A 80 9.53 -9.13 -1.72
N PHE A 81 10.56 -8.53 -1.12
CA PHE A 81 11.50 -7.67 -1.84
C PHE A 81 12.50 -8.50 -2.65
N ARG A 82 12.04 -9.02 -3.80
CA ARG A 82 12.81 -9.87 -4.70
C ARG A 82 12.79 -9.31 -6.11
N SER A 83 13.88 -9.51 -6.83
CA SER A 83 14.06 -9.08 -8.22
C SER A 83 13.30 -9.90 -9.24
N TYR A 84 12.78 -11.06 -8.84
CA TYR A 84 11.94 -11.92 -9.64
C TYR A 84 10.96 -12.66 -8.72
N LEU A 85 9.69 -12.73 -9.13
CA LEU A 85 8.68 -13.54 -8.45
C LEU A 85 8.19 -14.66 -9.37
N PRO A 86 8.03 -15.89 -8.86
CA PRO A 86 7.53 -17.02 -9.65
C PRO A 86 6.01 -16.92 -9.94
N ILE A 87 5.38 -15.80 -9.59
CA ILE A 87 3.93 -15.58 -9.70
C ILE A 87 3.69 -14.51 -10.77
N PRO A 88 2.79 -14.76 -11.74
CA PRO A 88 2.41 -13.76 -12.73
C PRO A 88 1.92 -12.47 -12.05
N ASN A 89 2.37 -11.32 -12.56
CA ASN A 89 2.00 -9.99 -12.06
C ASN A 89 2.43 -9.68 -10.61
N GLY A 90 3.30 -10.49 -10.00
CA GLY A 90 3.92 -10.17 -8.72
C GLY A 90 4.73 -8.87 -8.81
N PHE A 91 4.85 -8.16 -7.68
CA PHE A 91 5.70 -6.98 -7.60
C PHE A 91 7.17 -7.37 -7.52
N GLU A 92 7.93 -7.03 -8.56
CA GLU A 92 9.39 -7.19 -8.59
C GLU A 92 10.07 -5.91 -8.09
N PHE A 93 11.10 -6.10 -7.26
CA PHE A 93 11.86 -5.04 -6.62
C PHE A 93 13.34 -5.12 -7.01
N ARG A 94 13.94 -3.95 -7.24
CA ARG A 94 15.35 -3.81 -7.63
C ARG A 94 16.08 -3.00 -6.56
N PRO A 95 17.38 -3.26 -6.37
CA PRO A 95 18.17 -2.53 -5.39
C PRO A 95 18.35 -1.08 -5.85
N ASN A 96 18.50 -0.18 -4.88
CA ASN A 96 18.64 1.26 -5.05
C ASN A 96 17.47 1.91 -5.80
N GLN A 97 16.28 1.31 -5.72
CA GLN A 97 15.04 1.88 -6.25
C GLN A 97 14.07 2.25 -5.14
N THR A 98 13.23 3.23 -5.45
CA THR A 98 12.15 3.68 -4.58
C THR A 98 10.81 3.27 -5.14
N TYR A 99 9.93 2.79 -4.26
CA TYR A 99 8.58 2.34 -4.60
C TYR A 99 7.56 3.13 -3.81
N TYR A 100 6.44 3.45 -4.46
CA TYR A 100 5.44 4.39 -3.96
C TYR A 100 4.09 3.71 -3.84
N PHE A 101 3.42 3.97 -2.72
CA PHE A 101 2.11 3.41 -2.39
C PHE A 101 1.20 4.50 -1.85
N LEU A 102 -0.08 4.41 -2.20
CA LEU A 102 -1.16 5.25 -1.69
C LEU A 102 -2.26 4.37 -1.10
N SER A 103 -2.91 4.83 -0.03
CA SER A 103 -4.19 4.26 0.42
C SER A 103 -5.32 5.26 0.25
N THR A 104 -6.50 4.78 -0.12
CA THR A 104 -7.73 5.59 -0.23
C THR A 104 -8.84 5.01 0.64
N SER A 105 -9.53 5.85 1.43
CA SER A 105 -10.74 5.46 2.17
C SER A 105 -11.97 5.42 1.26
N SER A 106 -12.96 4.61 1.64
CA SER A 106 -14.30 4.57 1.01
C SER A 106 -15.15 5.79 1.32
N SER A 107 -14.93 6.44 2.46
CA SER A 107 -15.60 7.69 2.86
C SER A 107 -14.91 8.88 2.18
N HIS A 108 -15.71 9.83 1.70
CA HIS A 108 -15.36 10.97 0.84
C HIS A 108 -14.33 11.99 1.38
N HIS A 109 -13.57 11.65 2.41
CA HIS A 109 -12.47 12.49 2.88
C HIS A 109 -11.21 12.17 2.07
N GLN A 110 -10.69 13.20 1.38
CA GLN A 110 -9.48 13.20 0.55
C GLN A 110 -8.19 12.97 1.38
N GLN A 111 -8.18 12.01 2.30
CA GLN A 111 -6.99 11.72 3.07
C GLN A 111 -6.07 10.79 2.30
N CYS A 112 -4.99 11.38 1.80
CA CYS A 112 -3.97 10.71 1.05
C CYS A 112 -2.91 10.13 1.98
N ASN A 113 -3.01 8.85 2.35
CA ASN A 113 -1.92 8.23 3.09
C ASN A 113 -0.84 7.77 2.11
N LYS A 114 0.36 8.28 2.30
CA LYS A 114 1.52 8.08 1.44
C LYS A 114 2.53 7.14 2.12
N LEU A 115 2.95 6.10 1.40
CA LEU A 115 4.03 5.19 1.81
C LEU A 115 5.12 5.15 0.73
N LYS A 116 6.35 5.43 1.12
CA LYS A 116 7.56 5.37 0.30
C LYS A 116 8.49 4.29 0.83
N ILE A 117 8.95 3.40 -0.05
CA ILE A 117 9.84 2.30 0.31
C ILE A 117 11.12 2.41 -0.50
N LEU A 118 12.25 2.59 0.18
CA LEU A 118 13.57 2.56 -0.42
C LEU A 118 14.15 1.15 -0.26
N VAL A 119 14.48 0.52 -1.39
CA VAL A 119 15.07 -0.83 -1.39
C VAL A 119 16.57 -0.70 -1.59
N HIS A 120 17.32 -1.13 -0.59
CA HIS A 120 18.78 -1.24 -0.63
C HIS A 120 19.20 -2.63 -1.15
N ASP A 121 20.49 -2.74 -1.48
CA ASP A 121 21.09 -4.06 -1.71
C ASP A 121 21.18 -4.88 -0.38
N TYR A 122 21.57 -6.15 -0.47
CA TYR A 122 21.65 -7.10 0.65
C TYR A 122 22.49 -6.61 1.86
#